data_AF-A0A6L7JL12-F1
#
_entry.id   AF-A0A6L7JL12-F1
#
_cell.length_a   1.000
_cell.length_b   1.000
_cell.length_c   1.000
_cell.angle_alpha   90.00
_cell.angle_beta   90.00
_cell.angle_gamma   90.00
#
_symmetry.space_group_name_H-M   'P 1'
#
loop_
_entity.id
_entity.type
_entity.pdbx_description
1 polymer ?
#
loop_
_entity_poly.entity_id
_entity_poly.type
_entity_poly.pdbx_seq_one_letter_code
_entity_poly.pdbx_strand_id
1 'polypeptide(L)' 'MSSTEERIRAIVDQTVEIEGREAGRPLDLTRSVAEAGVSSSDIVAFWQMVNQEFSTDISAEEFAELLTPQDLINHLESAG' A
#
# COMPACT_ATOMS: atom_id res chain seq x y z
N MET A 1 -2.38 -19.28 4.19
CA MET A 1 -3.15 -18.13 3.67
C MET A 1 -2.28 -16.93 3.96
N SER A 2 -1.84 -16.21 2.93
CA SER A 2 -1.06 -14.98 3.14
C SER A 2 -2.00 -13.89 3.64
N SER A 3 -1.64 -13.22 4.72
CA SER A 3 -2.45 -12.14 5.29
C SER A 3 -2.52 -10.95 4.31
N THR A 4 -3.55 -10.10 4.44
CA THR A 4 -3.69 -8.86 3.65
C THR A 4 -2.41 -8.02 3.68
N GLU A 5 -1.76 -7.96 4.85
CA GLU A 5 -0.45 -7.33 5.05
C GLU A 5 0.66 -7.93 4.15
N GLU A 6 0.79 -9.26 4.08
CA GLU A 6 1.82 -9.91 3.27
C GLU A 6 1.64 -9.61 1.79
N ARG A 7 0.38 -9.58 1.31
CA ARG A 7 0.04 -9.23 -0.07
C ARG A 7 0.36 -7.76 -0.35
N ILE A 8 -0.07 -6.84 0.52
CA ILE A 8 0.26 -5.42 0.38
C ILE A 8 1.77 -5.22 0.37
N ARG A 9 2.51 -5.88 1.25
CA ARG A 9 3.97 -5.82 1.27
C ARG A 9 4.59 -6.26 -0.03
N ALA A 10 4.13 -7.38 -0.58
CA ALA A 10 4.60 -7.85 -1.88
C ALA A 10 4.31 -6.86 -3.01
N ILE A 11 3.17 -6.15 -2.96
CA ILE A 11 2.85 -5.09 -3.92
C ILE A 11 3.82 -3.92 -3.74
N VAL A 12 3.98 -3.39 -2.52
CA VAL A 12 4.91 -2.27 -2.25
C VAL A 12 6.32 -2.62 -2.71
N ASP A 13 6.81 -3.82 -2.41
CA ASP A 13 8.12 -4.29 -2.84
C ASP A 13 8.28 -4.36 -4.37
N GLN A 14 7.18 -4.49 -5.12
CA GLN A 14 7.17 -4.52 -6.58
C GLN A 14 6.93 -3.14 -7.23
N THR A 15 6.24 -2.23 -6.54
CA THR A 15 5.82 -0.92 -7.11
C THR A 15 6.53 0.28 -6.52
N VAL A 16 7.08 0.16 -5.32
CA VAL A 16 7.59 1.29 -4.55
C VAL A 16 9.04 1.06 -4.15
N GLU A 17 9.93 1.87 -4.71
CA GLU A 17 11.27 2.04 -4.16
C GLU A 17 11.23 3.09 -3.05
N ILE A 18 11.28 2.63 -1.80
CA ILE A 18 11.38 3.52 -0.63
C ILE A 18 12.86 3.77 -0.36
N GLU A 19 13.31 5.02 -0.46
CA GLU A 19 14.69 5.40 -0.14
C GLU A 19 15.06 4.96 1.30
N GLY A 20 16.05 4.08 1.41
CA GLY A 20 16.52 3.54 2.70
C GLY A 20 15.75 2.31 3.21
N ARG A 21 14.81 1.76 2.46
CA ARG A 21 14.19 0.46 2.74
C ARG A 21 14.71 -0.59 1.75
N GLU A 22 15.24 -1.68 2.28
CA GLU A 22 15.57 -2.85 1.47
C GLU A 22 14.31 -3.67 1.17
N ALA A 23 14.24 -4.20 -0.05
CA ALA A 23 13.20 -5.15 -0.43
C ALA A 23 13.15 -6.32 0.56
N GLY A 24 11.95 -6.68 1.02
CA GLY A 24 11.75 -7.72 2.01
C GLY A 24 11.99 -7.27 3.46
N ARG A 25 12.04 -5.97 3.76
CA ARG A 25 11.89 -5.46 5.14
C ARG A 25 10.42 -5.31 5.52
N PRO A 26 10.06 -5.46 6.82
CA PRO A 26 8.70 -5.15 7.27
C PRO A 26 8.33 -3.73 6.90
N LEU A 27 7.10 -3.54 6.41
CA LEU A 27 6.54 -2.21 6.21
C LEU A 27 6.23 -1.61 7.56
N ASP A 28 6.62 -0.35 7.75
CA ASP A 28 6.09 0.41 8.85
C ASP A 28 4.66 0.82 8.49
N LEU A 29 3.70 0.02 8.94
CA LEU A 29 2.28 0.21 8.61
C LEU A 29 1.71 1.48 9.24
N THR A 30 2.41 2.09 10.19
CA THR A 30 2.01 3.32 10.86
C THR A 30 2.58 4.57 10.21
N ARG A 31 3.57 4.41 9.32
CA ARG A 31 4.18 5.51 8.59
C ARG A 31 3.47 5.71 7.25
N SER A 32 3.18 6.96 6.93
CA SER A 32 2.60 7.26 5.64
C SER A 32 3.57 6.95 4.50
N VAL A 33 3.07 6.28 3.46
CA VAL A 33 3.84 6.03 2.23
C VAL A 33 4.26 7.35 1.57
N ALA A 34 3.45 8.39 1.68
CA ALA A 34 3.81 9.73 1.22
C ALA A 34 4.99 10.34 2.01
N GLU A 35 5.11 10.03 3.30
CA GLU A 35 6.21 10.50 4.17
C GLU A 35 7.47 9.64 4.06
N ALA A 36 7.41 8.53 3.33
CA ALA A 36 8.54 7.62 3.11
C ALA A 36 9.43 8.06 1.93
N GLY A 37 9.17 9.23 1.33
CA GLY A 37 9.92 9.73 0.17
C GLY A 37 9.50 9.07 -1.14
N VAL A 38 8.31 8.48 -1.17
CA VAL A 38 7.80 7.77 -2.34
C VAL A 38 7.32 8.78 -3.39
N SER A 39 7.70 8.56 -4.64
CA SER A 39 7.24 9.40 -5.75
C SER A 39 5.73 9.24 -5.96
N SER A 40 5.04 10.32 -6.33
CA SER A 40 3.60 10.30 -6.61
C SER A 40 3.21 9.25 -7.66
N SER A 41 4.11 8.97 -8.62
CA SER A 41 3.93 7.92 -9.63
C SER A 41 3.90 6.50 -9.04
N ASP A 42 4.77 6.22 -8.08
CA ASP A 42 4.86 4.91 -7.41
C ASP A 42 3.66 4.69 -6.48
N ILE A 43 3.18 5.76 -5.84
CA ILE A 43 1.94 5.75 -5.04
C ILE A 43 0.74 5.35 -5.92
N VAL A 44 0.61 5.94 -7.11
CA VAL A 44 -0.47 5.61 -8.05
C VAL A 44 -0.34 4.17 -8.56
N ALA A 45 0.88 3.73 -8.89
CA ALA A 45 1.12 2.35 -9.33
C ALA A 45 0.78 1.32 -8.23
N PHE A 46 1.17 1.62 -6.99
CA PHE A 46 0.82 0.82 -5.82
C PHE A 46 -0.70 0.71 -5.64
N TRP A 47 -1.40 1.85 -5.68
CA TRP A 47 -2.86 1.91 -5.57
C TRP A 47 -3.57 1.07 -6.65
N GLN A 48 -3.14 1.20 -7.92
CA GLN A 48 -3.72 0.41 -9.01
C GLN A 48 -3.52 -1.09 -8.82
N MET A 49 -2.34 -1.51 -8.36
CA MET A 49 -2.07 -2.93 -8.08
C MET A 49 -2.89 -3.45 -6.90
N VAL A 50 -3.11 -2.63 -5.85
CA VAL A 50 -3.98 -2.99 -4.72
C VAL A 50 -5.42 -3.20 -5.21
N ASN A 51 -5.98 -2.27 -5.97
CA ASN A 51 -7.33 -2.42 -6.53
C ASN A 51 -7.45 -3.69 -7.38
N GLN A 52 -6.42 -4.01 -8.19
CA GLN A 52 -6.42 -5.25 -8.99
C GLN A 52 -6.30 -6.53 -8.15
N GLU A 53 -5.38 -6.56 -7.17
CA GLU A 53 -5.11 -7.74 -6.34
C GLU A 53 -6.27 -8.08 -5.39
N PHE A 54 -6.93 -7.05 -4.85
CA PHE A 54 -8.04 -7.21 -3.93
C PHE A 54 -9.42 -7.09 -4.60
N SER A 55 -9.45 -6.86 -5.92
CA SER A 55 -10.69 -6.61 -6.68
C SER A 55 -11.55 -5.52 -6.04
N THR A 56 -10.92 -4.43 -5.64
CA THR A 56 -11.57 -3.26 -5.04
C THR A 56 -11.60 -2.08 -5.99
N ASP A 57 -12.45 -1.11 -5.70
CA ASP A 57 -12.58 0.13 -6.44
C ASP A 57 -12.34 1.31 -5.50
N ILE A 58 -11.17 1.34 -4.84
CA ILE A 58 -10.80 2.47 -3.98
C ILE A 58 -10.51 3.65 -4.89
N SER A 59 -11.12 4.81 -4.65
CA SER A 59 -10.86 6.02 -5.44
C SER A 59 -9.49 6.62 -5.07
N ALA A 60 -8.87 7.40 -5.97
CA ALA A 60 -7.61 8.08 -5.65
C ALA A 60 -7.74 9.05 -4.46
N GLU A 61 -8.92 9.66 -4.28
CA GLU A 61 -9.25 10.52 -3.14
C GLU A 61 -9.28 9.71 -1.84
N GLU A 62 -10.02 8.59 -1.81
CA GLU A 62 -10.07 7.68 -0.66
C GLU A 62 -8.68 7.13 -0.34
N PHE A 63 -7.91 6.75 -1.37
CA PHE A 63 -6.55 6.26 -1.20
C PHE A 63 -5.62 7.34 -0.61
N ALA A 64 -5.82 8.61 -0.96
CA ALA A 64 -5.08 9.72 -0.36
C ALA A 64 -5.51 9.99 1.10
N GLU A 65 -6.76 9.71 1.47
CA GLU A 65 -7.24 9.75 2.85
C GLU A 65 -6.72 8.57 3.69
N LEU A 66 -6.40 7.44 3.04
CA LEU A 66 -5.71 6.30 3.65
C LEU A 66 -4.23 6.63 3.85
N LEU A 67 -3.98 7.48 4.84
CA LEU A 67 -2.66 8.03 5.13
C LEU A 67 -1.62 6.95 5.44
N THR A 68 -2.03 5.78 5.94
CA THR A 68 -1.12 4.71 6.33
C THR A 68 -1.46 3.37 5.67
N PRO A 69 -0.48 2.49 5.44
CA PRO A 69 -0.73 1.11 4.99
C PRO A 69 -1.66 0.35 5.94
N GLN A 70 -1.64 0.65 7.25
CA GLN A 70 -2.56 0.05 8.21
C GLN A 70 -4.02 0.43 7.94
N ASP A 71 -4.30 1.70 7.65
CA ASP A 71 -5.66 2.15 7.30
C ASP A 71 -6.16 1.46 6.04
N LEU A 72 -5.27 1.30 5.04
CA LEU A 72 -5.57 0.57 3.82
C LEU A 72 -5.89 -0.91 4.11
N ILE A 73 -5.09 -1.59 4.94
CA ILE A 73 -5.36 -2.98 5.33
C ILE A 73 -6.72 -3.08 6.02
N ASN A 74 -6.99 -2.21 7.00
CA ASN A 74 -8.26 -2.21 7.72
C ASN A 74 -9.45 -1.96 6.77
N HIS A 75 -9.30 -1.08 5.79
CA HIS A 75 -10.32 -0.83 4.78
C HIS A 75 -10.57 -2.06 3.91
N LEU A 76 -9.50 -2.72 3.42
CA LEU A 76 -9.60 -3.94 2.62
C LEU A 76 -10.22 -5.10 3.41
N GLU A 77 -9.84 -5.28 4.68
CA GLU A 77 -10.41 -6.31 5.54
C GLU A 77 -11.85 -6.02 5.94
N SER A 78 -12.24 -4.76 6.05
CA SER A 78 -13.63 -4.38 6.34
C SER A 78 -14.54 -4.43 5.11
N ALA A 79 -13.96 -4.46 3.90
CA ALA A 79 -14.69 -4.52 2.63
C ALA A 79 -14.88 -5.96 2.08
N GLY A 80 -14.18 -6.96 2.66
CA GLY A 80 -14.28 -8.39 2.31
C GLY A 80 -15.16 -9.20 3.25
#